data_AF-A0A3A5AWS0-F1
#
_entry.id   AF-A0A3A5AWS0-F1
#
_cell.length_a   1.000
_cell.length_b   1.000
_cell.length_c   1.000
_cell.angle_alpha   90.00
_cell.angle_beta   90.00
_cell.angle_gamma   90.00
#
_symmetry.space_group_name_H-M   'P 1'
#
loop_
_entity.id
_entity.type
_entity.pdbx_description
1 polymer ?
#
loop_
_entity_poly.entity_id
_entity_poly.type
_entity_poly.pdbx_seq_one_letter_code
_entity_poly.pdbx_strand_id
1 'polypeptide(L)'
;MAPYFWIGAQVLLDLLMVVLLVWFLRSFSKQQNSREDHEAAIRKAEEILGEMRDLSRVLDANLKEKKDLSNRILTQMDQVLKKAEESYGRLSSILPKMGRIDGPQPDQKDSEKTRSSVFALLAKGLDKEEIGRHLGIGTGEIELMMKLWPPPEKR
;
A
#
# COMPACT_ATOMS: atom_id res chain seq x y z
N MET A 1 -62.87 35.23 69.48
CA MET A 1 -61.41 35.40 69.31
C MET A 1 -61.09 35.25 67.82
N ALA A 2 -60.56 36.35 67.26
CA ALA A 2 -59.92 36.58 65.95
C ALA A 2 -60.30 35.71 64.71
N PRO A 3 -61.34 36.08 63.95
CA PRO A 3 -61.54 35.61 62.56
C PRO A 3 -60.33 35.85 61.64
N TYR A 4 -59.45 36.80 62.01
CA TYR A 4 -58.21 37.10 61.31
C TYR A 4 -57.19 35.95 61.29
N PHE A 5 -57.20 35.06 62.29
CA PHE A 5 -56.29 33.91 62.33
C PHE A 5 -56.62 32.87 61.24
N TRP A 6 -57.92 32.65 61.00
CA TRP A 6 -58.39 31.71 59.97
C TRP A 6 -58.02 32.17 58.56
N ILE A 7 -58.16 33.47 58.30
CA ILE A 7 -57.82 34.10 57.02
C ILE A 7 -56.30 34.02 56.78
N GLY A 8 -55.49 34.29 57.80
CA GLY A 8 -54.03 34.15 57.71
C GLY A 8 -53.57 32.71 57.43
N ALA A 9 -54.19 31.73 58.10
CA ALA A 9 -53.92 30.32 57.85
C ALA A 9 -54.26 29.89 56.42
N GLN A 10 -55.38 30.38 55.88
CA GLN A 10 -55.78 30.10 54.50
C GLN A 10 -54.82 30.70 53.47
N VAL A 11 -54.39 31.94 53.67
CA VAL A 11 -53.40 32.59 52.78
C VAL A 11 -52.04 31.87 52.84
N LEU A 12 -51.62 31.43 54.03
CA LEU A 12 -50.38 30.66 54.17
C LEU A 12 -50.47 29.31 53.45
N LEU A 13 -51.62 28.63 53.56
CA LEU A 13 -51.87 27.36 52.90
C LEU A 13 -51.83 27.52 51.38
N ASP A 14 -52.48 28.56 50.85
CA ASP A 14 -52.51 28.84 49.41
C ASP A 14 -51.11 29.18 48.88
N LEU A 15 -50.37 30.01 49.60
CA LEU A 15 -48.97 30.32 49.28
C LEU A 15 -48.11 29.05 49.24
N LEU A 16 -48.28 28.15 50.22
CA LEU A 16 -47.57 26.88 50.27
C LEU A 16 -47.95 25.98 49.09
N MET A 17 -49.22 25.98 48.69
CA MET A 17 -49.72 25.24 47.52
C MET A 17 -49.08 25.75 46.22
N VAL A 18 -49.02 27.07 46.05
CA VAL A 18 -48.38 27.70 44.88
C VAL A 18 -46.89 27.38 44.83
N VAL A 19 -46.18 27.45 45.96
CA VAL A 19 -44.75 27.10 46.04
C VAL A 19 -44.52 25.64 45.66
N LEU A 20 -45.34 24.72 46.18
CA LEU A 20 -45.27 23.31 45.83
C LEU A 20 -45.56 23.06 44.35
N LEU A 21 -46.53 23.76 43.77
CA LEU A 21 -46.88 23.64 42.34
C LEU A 21 -45.71 24.08 41.45
N VAL A 22 -45.09 25.22 41.76
CA VAL A 22 -43.93 25.75 41.02
C VAL A 22 -42.73 24.81 41.16
N TRP A 23 -42.49 24.28 42.36
CA TRP A 23 -41.42 23.31 42.60
C TRP A 23 -41.65 22.01 41.82
N PHE A 24 -42.88 21.50 41.82
CA PHE A 24 -43.27 20.29 41.10
C PHE A 24 -43.12 20.46 39.59
N LEU A 25 -43.63 21.56 39.01
CA LEU A 25 -43.47 21.88 37.59
C LEU A 25 -41.99 21.96 37.19
N ARG A 26 -41.16 22.60 38.02
CA ARG A 26 -39.72 22.73 37.76
C ARG A 26 -39.01 21.37 37.90
N SER A 27 -39.45 20.52 38.82
CA SER A 27 -38.90 19.18 39.03
C SER A 27 -39.24 18.24 37.86
N PHE A 28 -40.51 18.24 37.43
CA PHE A 28 -40.98 17.44 36.30
C PHE A 28 -40.36 17.89 34.97
N SER A 29 -40.24 19.20 34.75
CA SER A 29 -39.59 19.75 33.54
C SER A 29 -38.14 19.30 33.43
N LYS A 30 -37.37 19.29 34.53
CA LYS A 30 -35.99 18.77 34.54
C LYS A 30 -35.91 17.28 34.20
N GLN A 31 -36.87 16.49 34.68
CA GLN A 31 -36.89 15.05 34.44
C GLN A 31 -37.28 14.71 33.00
N GLN A 32 -38.13 15.52 32.37
CA GLN A 32 -38.53 15.36 30.98
C GLN A 32 -37.38 15.65 30.01
N ASN A 33 -36.61 16.73 30.22
CA ASN A 33 -35.42 17.04 29.42
C ASN A 33 -34.39 15.90 29.44
N SER A 34 -34.15 15.28 30.60
CA SER A 34 -33.19 14.18 30.73
C SER A 34 -33.59 12.95 29.91
N ARG A 35 -34.90 12.69 29.78
CA ARG A 35 -35.42 11.59 28.95
C ARG A 35 -35.27 11.87 27.46
N GLU A 36 -35.56 13.09 27.01
CA GLU A 36 -35.35 13.48 25.60
C GLU A 36 -33.88 13.40 25.20
N ASP A 37 -32.96 13.82 26.08
CA ASP A 37 -31.51 13.70 25.83
C ASP A 37 -31.06 12.23 25.73
N HIS A 38 -31.63 11.33 26.54
CA HIS A 38 -31.34 9.90 26.46
C HIS A 38 -31.88 9.27 25.17
N GLU A 39 -33.10 9.62 24.75
CA GLU A 39 -33.65 9.15 23.49
C GLU A 39 -32.85 9.65 22.28
N ALA A 40 -32.40 10.90 22.31
CA ALA A 40 -31.53 11.46 21.28
C ALA A 40 -30.17 10.75 21.21
N ALA A 41 -29.58 10.40 22.37
CA ALA A 41 -28.35 9.63 22.43
C ALA A 41 -28.52 8.20 21.88
N ILE A 42 -29.64 7.54 22.19
CA ILE A 42 -29.96 6.21 21.67
C ILE A 42 -30.13 6.24 20.15
N ARG A 43 -30.84 7.23 19.60
CA ARG A 43 -31.00 7.37 18.14
C ARG A 43 -29.67 7.55 17.42
N LYS A 44 -28.77 8.38 17.96
CA LYS A 44 -27.41 8.55 17.42
C LYS A 44 -26.60 7.26 17.49
N ALA A 45 -26.72 6.50 18.57
CA ALA A 45 -26.05 5.21 18.70
C ALA A 45 -26.56 4.18 17.68
N GLU A 46 -27.87 4.18 17.39
CA GLU A 46 -28.49 3.32 16.38
C GLU A 46 -28.04 3.69 14.96
N GLU A 47 -27.92 4.98 14.65
CA GLU A 47 -27.36 5.47 13.38
C GLU A 47 -25.91 5.03 13.18
N ILE A 48 -25.05 5.21 14.19
CA ILE A 48 -23.65 4.77 14.15
C ILE A 48 -23.54 3.24 13.98
N LEU A 49 -24.39 2.47 14.65
CA LEU A 49 -24.44 1.02 14.48
C LEU A 49 -24.86 0.60 13.07
N GLY A 50 -25.79 1.36 12.46
CA GLY A 50 -26.18 1.20 11.05
C GLY A 50 -24.99 1.41 10.11
N GLU A 51 -24.30 2.54 10.26
CA GLU A 51 -23.11 2.88 9.47
C GLU A 51 -21.99 1.85 9.64
N MET A 52 -21.75 1.38 10.87
CA MET A 52 -20.74 0.37 11.16
C MET A 52 -21.06 -0.97 10.48
N ARG A 53 -22.36 -1.33 10.39
CA ARG A 53 -22.80 -2.55 9.71
C ARG A 53 -22.60 -2.47 8.20
N ASP A 54 -22.87 -1.32 7.61
CA ASP A 54 -22.64 -1.10 6.18
C ASP A 54 -21.14 -1.04 5.86
N LEU A 55 -20.33 -0.41 6.71
CA LEU A 55 -18.88 -0.42 6.57
C LEU A 55 -18.32 -1.84 6.67
N SER A 56 -18.82 -2.65 7.61
CA SER A 56 -18.43 -4.06 7.75
C SER A 56 -18.76 -4.88 6.51
N ARG A 57 -19.92 -4.65 5.88
CA ARG A 57 -20.29 -5.32 4.62
C ARG A 57 -19.37 -4.94 3.46
N VAL A 58 -19.03 -3.66 3.33
CA VAL A 58 -18.09 -3.18 2.30
C VAL A 58 -16.70 -3.79 2.54
N LEU A 59 -16.26 -3.86 3.80
CA LEU A 59 -14.97 -4.43 4.15
C LEU A 59 -14.89 -5.92 3.82
N ASP A 60 -15.96 -6.68 4.11
CA ASP A 60 -16.04 -8.11 3.84
C ASP A 60 -16.05 -8.40 2.32
N ALA A 61 -16.80 -7.59 1.56
CA ALA A 61 -16.78 -7.65 0.10
C ALA A 61 -15.36 -7.38 -0.46
N ASN A 62 -14.70 -6.33 0.04
CA ASN A 62 -13.35 -5.96 -0.42
C ASN A 62 -12.30 -7.03 -0.05
N LEU A 63 -12.39 -7.62 1.15
CA LEU A 63 -11.55 -8.74 1.57
C LEU A 63 -11.74 -9.96 0.67
N LYS A 64 -12.98 -10.27 0.31
CA LYS A 64 -13.30 -11.38 -0.59
C LYS A 64 -12.74 -11.14 -2.00
N GLU A 65 -12.87 -9.93 -2.53
CA GLU A 65 -12.28 -9.54 -3.81
C GLU A 65 -10.75 -9.62 -3.78
N LYS A 66 -10.11 -9.10 -2.74
CA LYS A 66 -8.65 -9.19 -2.57
C LYS A 66 -8.17 -10.63 -2.47
N LYS A 67 -8.93 -11.50 -1.78
CA LYS A 67 -8.63 -12.92 -1.69
C LYS A 67 -8.75 -13.60 -3.05
N ASP A 68 -9.79 -13.30 -3.82
CA ASP A 68 -9.97 -13.84 -5.18
C ASP A 68 -8.86 -13.37 -6.11
N LEU A 69 -8.49 -12.08 -6.06
CA LEU A 69 -7.39 -11.52 -6.85
C LEU A 69 -6.06 -12.20 -6.49
N SER A 70 -5.76 -12.36 -5.21
CA SER A 70 -4.56 -13.05 -4.74
C SER A 70 -4.52 -14.49 -5.25
N ASN A 71 -5.65 -15.19 -5.20
CA ASN A 71 -5.74 -16.57 -5.68
C ASN A 71 -5.54 -16.67 -7.21
N ARG A 72 -6.08 -15.70 -7.98
CA ARG A 72 -5.81 -15.59 -9.42
C ARG A 72 -4.35 -15.33 -9.72
N ILE A 73 -3.71 -14.43 -8.98
CA ILE A 73 -2.28 -14.14 -9.14
C ILE A 73 -1.44 -15.38 -8.84
N LEU A 74 -1.72 -16.08 -7.74
CA LEU A 74 -1.04 -17.34 -7.40
C LEU A 74 -1.21 -18.38 -8.52
N THR A 75 -2.43 -18.55 -9.03
CA THR A 75 -2.71 -19.47 -10.14
C THR A 75 -1.94 -19.08 -11.41
N GLN A 76 -1.85 -17.78 -11.71
CA GLN A 76 -1.06 -17.29 -12.85
C GLN A 76 0.43 -17.52 -12.65
N MET A 77 0.96 -17.29 -11.44
CA MET A 77 2.36 -17.58 -11.13
C MET A 77 2.67 -19.07 -11.26
N ASP A 78 1.80 -19.95 -10.79
CA ASP A 78 1.95 -21.40 -10.96
C ASP A 78 1.94 -21.82 -12.43
N GLN A 79 1.05 -21.22 -13.25
CA GLN A 79 1.04 -21.47 -14.69
C GLN A 79 2.32 -20.98 -15.37
N VAL A 80 2.83 -19.80 -14.97
CA VAL A 80 4.09 -19.26 -15.50
C VAL A 80 5.27 -20.13 -15.07
N LEU A 81 5.33 -20.56 -13.82
CA LEU A 81 6.34 -21.48 -13.30
C LEU A 81 6.33 -22.80 -14.05
N LYS A 82 5.15 -23.42 -14.22
CA LYS A 82 5.01 -24.66 -14.97
C LYS A 82 5.42 -24.49 -16.43
N LYS A 83 5.07 -23.37 -17.06
CA LYS A 83 5.47 -23.07 -18.45
C LYS A 83 6.97 -22.81 -18.56
N ALA A 84 7.59 -22.18 -17.56
CA ALA A 84 9.03 -21.98 -17.49
C ALA A 84 9.76 -23.31 -17.27
N GLU A 85 9.24 -24.19 -16.43
CA GLU A 85 9.78 -25.52 -16.18
C GLU A 85 9.63 -26.43 -17.40
N GLU A 86 8.49 -26.40 -18.09
CA GLU A 86 8.30 -27.10 -19.38
C GLU A 86 9.23 -26.54 -20.45
N SER A 87 9.46 -25.22 -20.49
CA SER A 87 10.40 -24.59 -21.41
C SER A 87 11.84 -24.99 -21.10
N TYR A 88 12.20 -25.05 -19.81
CA TYR A 88 13.50 -25.53 -19.36
C TYR A 88 13.68 -27.02 -19.65
N GLY A 89 12.65 -27.83 -19.47
CA GLY A 89 12.62 -29.25 -19.83
C GLY A 89 12.76 -29.49 -21.32
N ARG A 90 12.12 -28.65 -22.15
CA ARG A 90 12.29 -28.68 -23.60
C ARG A 90 13.71 -28.27 -23.99
N LEU A 91 14.23 -27.18 -23.44
CA LEU A 91 15.63 -26.79 -23.64
C LEU A 91 16.58 -27.90 -23.19
N SER A 92 16.37 -28.51 -22.03
CA SER A 92 17.20 -29.58 -21.48
C SER A 92 17.01 -30.93 -22.19
N SER A 93 15.97 -31.09 -23.01
CA SER A 93 15.79 -32.25 -23.91
C SER A 93 16.39 -32.02 -25.31
N ILE A 94 16.56 -30.75 -25.71
CA ILE A 94 17.22 -30.35 -26.95
C ILE A 94 18.75 -30.22 -26.74
N LEU A 95 19.19 -29.75 -25.57
CA LEU A 95 20.59 -29.67 -25.15
C LEU A 95 21.37 -31.00 -25.16
N PRO A 96 20.82 -32.17 -24.80
CA PRO A 96 21.57 -33.43 -24.88
C PRO A 96 21.89 -33.84 -26.32
N LYS A 97 21.26 -33.21 -27.32
CA LYS A 97 21.64 -33.34 -28.74
C LYS A 97 22.59 -32.23 -29.23
N MET A 98 22.95 -31.29 -28.37
CA MET A 98 23.79 -30.13 -28.69
C MET A 98 24.89 -29.91 -27.63
N GLY A 99 25.72 -30.92 -27.36
CA GLY A 99 26.97 -30.80 -26.58
C GLY A 99 26.75 -30.64 -25.06
N ARG A 100 27.59 -31.15 -24.15
CA ARG A 100 29.05 -31.04 -24.15
C ARG A 100 29.54 -29.74 -24.79
N ILE A 101 29.01 -28.64 -24.29
CA ILE A 101 29.72 -27.36 -24.23
C ILE A 101 29.58 -27.01 -22.74
N ASP A 102 30.42 -27.58 -21.87
CA ASP A 102 31.61 -26.86 -21.40
C ASP A 102 31.64 -25.46 -21.99
N GLY A 103 30.86 -24.55 -21.38
CA GLY A 103 30.98 -23.14 -21.69
C GLY A 103 32.48 -22.80 -21.62
N PRO A 104 33.07 -22.19 -22.66
CA PRO A 104 34.43 -21.71 -22.55
C PRO A 104 34.39 -20.69 -21.41
N GLN A 105 35.01 -21.05 -20.28
CA GLN A 105 35.47 -20.05 -19.33
C GLN A 105 36.23 -19.04 -20.19
N PRO A 106 35.77 -17.78 -20.32
CA PRO A 106 36.43 -16.84 -21.20
C PRO A 106 37.83 -16.67 -20.63
N ASP A 107 38.83 -17.13 -21.37
CA ASP A 107 40.23 -16.97 -21.02
C ASP A 107 40.46 -15.48 -20.74
N GLN A 108 40.63 -15.13 -19.46
CA GLN A 108 40.82 -13.73 -19.02
C GLN A 108 41.94 -13.04 -19.81
N LYS A 109 42.92 -13.82 -20.30
CA LYS A 109 44.03 -13.37 -21.15
C LYS A 109 43.59 -12.74 -22.48
N ASP A 110 42.54 -13.22 -23.14
CA ASP A 110 42.12 -12.65 -24.43
C ASP A 110 41.27 -11.39 -24.24
N SER A 111 40.54 -11.28 -23.12
CA SER A 111 39.88 -10.04 -22.73
C SER A 111 40.89 -8.93 -22.42
N GLU A 112 41.99 -9.23 -21.72
CA GLU A 112 43.06 -8.26 -21.44
C GLU A 112 43.83 -7.80 -22.68
N LYS A 113 44.11 -8.70 -23.62
CA LYS A 113 44.72 -8.34 -24.92
C LYS A 113 43.79 -7.43 -25.72
N THR A 114 42.51 -7.77 -25.80
CA THR A 114 41.52 -6.95 -26.52
C THR A 114 41.36 -5.57 -25.85
N ARG A 115 41.33 -5.51 -24.51
CA ARG A 115 41.32 -4.26 -23.74
C ARG A 115 42.55 -3.40 -24.04
N SER A 116 43.75 -3.96 -23.94
CA SER A 116 45.00 -3.23 -24.20
C SER A 116 45.12 -2.75 -25.65
N SER A 117 44.61 -3.51 -26.63
CA SER A 117 44.54 -3.08 -28.03
C SER A 117 43.54 -1.93 -28.24
N VAL A 118 42.37 -1.97 -27.60
CA VAL A 118 41.38 -0.87 -27.63
C VAL A 118 41.98 0.39 -27.01
N PHE A 119 42.63 0.30 -25.85
CA PHE A 119 43.27 1.46 -25.21
C PHE A 119 44.47 2.00 -26.01
N ALA A 120 45.26 1.14 -26.66
CA ALA A 120 46.37 1.58 -27.51
C ALA A 120 45.91 2.31 -28.78
N LEU A 121 44.78 1.91 -29.36
CA LEU A 121 44.19 2.58 -30.53
C LEU A 121 43.51 3.90 -30.14
N LEU A 122 42.88 3.95 -28.96
CA LEU A 122 42.28 5.16 -28.40
C LEU A 122 43.35 6.18 -28.00
N ALA A 123 44.49 5.74 -27.47
CA ALA A 123 45.66 6.59 -27.16
C ALA A 123 46.35 7.15 -28.41
N LYS A 124 46.18 6.51 -29.58
CA LYS A 124 46.62 7.01 -30.90
C LYS A 124 45.65 8.03 -31.52
N GLY A 125 44.53 8.33 -30.85
CA GLY A 125 43.57 9.34 -31.28
C GLY A 125 42.59 8.88 -32.36
N LEU A 126 42.44 7.57 -32.59
CA LEU A 126 41.47 7.04 -33.55
C LEU A 126 40.04 7.12 -33.00
N ASP A 127 39.11 7.43 -33.89
CA ASP A 127 37.70 7.56 -33.54
C ASP A 127 37.03 6.18 -33.32
N LYS A 128 35.96 6.16 -32.52
CA LYS A 128 35.30 4.94 -32.01
C LYS A 128 34.83 4.01 -33.13
N GLU A 129 34.49 4.59 -34.28
CA GLU A 129 34.04 3.87 -35.48
C GLU A 129 35.18 3.14 -36.19
N GLU A 130 36.39 3.71 -36.18
CA GLU A 130 37.58 3.08 -36.76
C GLU A 130 38.14 1.97 -35.87
N ILE A 131 38.08 2.15 -34.55
CA ILE A 131 38.45 1.11 -33.58
C ILE A 131 37.54 -0.12 -33.74
N GLY A 132 36.24 0.10 -33.93
CA GLY A 132 35.27 -0.97 -34.21
C GLY A 132 35.56 -1.72 -35.50
N ARG A 133 35.94 -1.01 -36.57
CA ARG A 133 36.34 -1.65 -37.84
C ARG A 133 37.65 -2.42 -37.74
N HIS A 134 38.62 -1.92 -36.97
CA HIS A 134 39.95 -2.55 -36.88
C HIS A 134 39.97 -3.80 -35.99
N LEU A 135 39.12 -3.85 -34.96
CA LEU A 135 39.00 -4.98 -34.05
C LEU A 135 37.83 -5.90 -34.36
N GLY A 136 36.94 -5.52 -35.28
CA GLY A 136 35.74 -6.31 -35.63
C GLY A 136 34.68 -6.32 -34.52
N ILE A 137 34.68 -5.31 -33.65
CA ILE A 137 33.84 -5.20 -32.45
C ILE A 137 32.79 -4.10 -32.68
N GLY A 138 31.56 -4.32 -32.20
CA GLY A 138 30.47 -3.36 -32.39
C GLY A 138 30.76 -2.03 -31.68
N THR A 139 30.38 -0.90 -32.30
CA THR A 139 30.55 0.45 -31.70
C THR A 139 29.93 0.57 -30.31
N GLY A 140 28.80 -0.13 -30.08
CA GLY A 140 28.15 -0.21 -28.77
C GLY A 140 28.93 -1.01 -27.72
N GLU A 141 29.70 -2.04 -28.11
CA GLU A 141 30.54 -2.82 -27.20
C GLU A 141 31.78 -2.03 -26.77
N ILE A 142 32.35 -1.22 -27.67
CA ILE A 142 33.45 -0.29 -27.35
C ILE A 142 32.98 0.80 -26.38
N GLU A 143 31.77 1.34 -26.58
CA GLU A 143 31.20 2.32 -25.65
C GLU A 143 30.93 1.71 -24.27
N LEU A 144 30.46 0.47 -24.22
CA LEU A 144 30.25 -0.27 -22.98
C LEU A 144 31.58 -0.51 -22.25
N MET A 145 32.63 -0.93 -22.98
CA MET A 145 33.97 -1.13 -22.43
C MET A 145 34.57 0.18 -21.89
N MET A 146 34.35 1.30 -22.57
CA MET A 146 34.81 2.62 -22.14
C MET A 146 34.08 3.13 -20.89
N LYS A 147 32.78 2.83 -20.75
CA LYS A 147 31.98 3.19 -19.56
C LYS A 147 32.31 2.32 -18.35
N LEU A 148 32.61 1.05 -18.58
CA LEU A 148 32.84 0.07 -17.51
C LEU A 148 34.31 0.09 -17.02
N TRP A 149 35.27 0.50 -17.86
CA TRP A 149 36.67 0.74 -17.50
C TRP A 149 37.18 2.05 -18.12
N PRO A 150 37.00 3.19 -17.44
CA PRO A 150 37.55 4.46 -17.91
C PRO A 150 39.09 4.41 -17.92
N PRO A 151 39.77 5.01 -18.92
CA PRO A 151 41.23 5.04 -18.96
C PRO A 151 41.77 5.79 -17.72
N PRO A 152 42.95 5.39 -17.19
CA PRO A 152 43.59 6.16 -16.13
C PRO A 152 43.86 7.57 -16.63
N GLU A 153 43.25 8.53 -15.95
CA GLU A 153 43.37 9.96 -16.21
C GLU A 153 44.86 10.32 -16.22
N LYS A 154 45.36 10.78 -17.38
CA LYS A 154 46.73 11.28 -17.50
C LYS A 154 46.84 12.54 -16.63
N ARG A 155 47.51 12.43 -15.47
CA ARG A 155 48.18 13.57 -14.84
C ARG A 155 49.43 13.93 -15.63
#